data_AF-A0A0F9GS76-F1
#
_entry.id   AF-A0A0F9GS76-F1
#
_cell.length_a   1.000
_cell.length_b   1.000
_cell.length_c   1.000
_cell.angle_alpha   90.00
_cell.angle_beta   90.00
_cell.angle_gamma   90.00
#
_symmetry.space_group_name_H-M   'P 1'
#
loop_
_entity.id
_entity.type
_entity.pdbx_description
1 polymer ?
#
loop_
_entity_poly.entity_id
_entity_poly.type
_entity_poly.pdbx_seq_one_letter_code
_entity_poly.pdbx_strand_id
1 'polypeptide(L)' 'RCASLHKGVYKGNNVVCYMHDYEFDVITGKLTNMKSWKKSDTWIEQNQAWRESGNLIMYEIEIKQNEVYVKIPPNQ' A
#
# COMPACT_ATOMS: atom_id res chain seq x y z
N ARG A 1 -0.92 3.03 9.83
CA ARG A 1 -0.94 4.52 9.74
C ARG A 1 -1.11 4.90 8.28
N CYS A 2 -2.08 5.76 7.95
CA CYS A 2 -2.53 6.11 6.60
C CYS A 2 -1.48 6.87 5.76
N ALA A 3 -0.33 6.25 5.52
CA ALA A 3 0.75 6.82 4.73
C ALA A 3 0.34 6.87 3.25
N SER A 4 0.55 8.02 2.60
CA SER A 4 0.25 8.18 1.18
C SER A 4 1.25 7.39 0.33
N LEU A 5 0.76 6.36 -0.37
CA LEU A 5 1.61 5.45 -1.15
C LEU A 5 2.25 6.10 -2.39
N HIS A 6 1.78 7.27 -2.84
CA HIS A 6 2.45 8.02 -3.92
C HIS A 6 3.88 8.46 -3.55
N LYS A 7 4.22 8.51 -2.26
CA LYS A 7 5.58 8.77 -1.76
C LYS A 7 6.42 7.50 -1.63
N GLY A 8 5.83 6.34 -1.89
CA GLY A 8 6.49 5.05 -1.86
C GLY A 8 7.39 4.82 -3.07
N VAL A 9 7.93 3.62 -3.14
CA VAL A 9 8.76 3.17 -4.28
C VAL A 9 8.18 1.90 -4.88
N TYR A 10 8.33 1.73 -6.19
CA TYR A 10 7.93 0.50 -6.87
C TYR A 10 9.06 -0.53 -6.82
N LYS A 11 8.69 -1.79 -6.63
CA LYS A 11 9.57 -2.95 -6.66
C LYS A 11 8.87 -4.08 -7.42
N GLY A 12 9.10 -4.14 -8.72
CA GLY A 12 8.31 -5.00 -9.61
C GLY A 12 6.83 -4.57 -9.57
N ASN A 13 5.93 -5.53 -9.31
CA ASN A 13 4.49 -5.27 -9.19
C ASN A 13 4.06 -4.74 -7.82
N ASN A 14 4.99 -4.55 -6.89
CA ASN A 14 4.64 -4.04 -5.55
C ASN A 14 4.93 -2.54 -5.43
N VAL A 15 4.04 -1.81 -4.74
CA VAL A 15 4.34 -0.50 -4.16
C VAL A 15 4.76 -0.68 -2.70
N VAL A 16 5.87 -0.05 -2.32
CA VAL A 16 6.45 -0.14 -0.98
C VAL A 16 6.14 1.14 -0.22
N CYS A 17 5.46 1.01 0.92
CA CYS A 17 5.13 2.12 1.79
C CYS A 17 6.40 2.71 2.44
N TYR A 18 6.69 3.98 2.19
CA TYR A 18 7.90 4.67 2.68
C TYR A 18 8.02 4.75 4.21
N MET A 19 6.92 4.52 4.94
CA MET A 19 6.89 4.64 6.40
C MET A 19 7.27 3.33 7.10
N HIS A 20 6.93 2.17 6.52
CA HIS A 20 7.06 0.88 7.20
C HIS A 20 7.45 -0.29 6.29
N ASP A 21 7.79 -0.02 5.02
CA ASP A 21 8.10 -1.03 4.00
C ASP A 21 7.04 -2.12 3.80
N TYR A 22 5.77 -1.80 4.05
CA TYR A 22 4.68 -2.71 3.67
C TYR A 22 4.59 -2.72 2.15
N GLU A 23 4.58 -3.92 1.57
CA GLU A 23 4.55 -4.13 0.13
C GLU A 23 3.14 -4.55 -0.29
N PHE A 24 2.57 -3.83 -1.26
CA PHE A 24 1.24 -4.11 -1.80
C PHE A 24 1.35 -4.38 -3.30
N ASP A 25 0.80 -5.48 -3.78
CA ASP A 25 0.69 -5.76 -5.21
C ASP A 25 -0.29 -4.75 -5.86
N VAL A 26 0.16 -4.02 -6.88
CA VAL A 26 -0.61 -2.91 -7.47
C VAL A 26 -1.70 -3.36 -8.44
N ILE A 27 -1.69 -4.63 -8.84
CA ILE A 27 -2.71 -5.21 -9.72
C ILE A 27 -3.90 -5.70 -8.90
N THR A 28 -3.63 -6.38 -7.79
CA THR A 28 -4.63 -7.03 -6.94
C THR A 28 -4.97 -6.23 -5.69
N GLY A 29 -4.15 -5.25 -5.32
CA GLY A 29 -4.23 -4.52 -4.06
C GLY A 29 -3.81 -5.32 -2.83
N LYS A 30 -3.39 -6.58 -2.99
CA LYS A 30 -3.10 -7.44 -1.85
C LYS A 30 -1.85 -6.97 -1.11
N LEU A 31 -1.93 -6.95 0.22
CA LEU A 31 -0.76 -6.84 1.07
C LEU A 31 0.05 -8.14 0.92
N THR A 32 1.22 -8.05 0.28
CA THR A 32 2.05 -9.22 -0.05
C THR A 32 3.20 -9.41 0.93
N ASN A 33 3.64 -8.32 1.58
CA ASN A 33 4.69 -8.39 2.58
C ASN A 33 4.50 -7.35 3.68
N MET A 34 4.66 -7.80 4.92
CA MET A 34 4.77 -6.94 6.09
C MET A 34 6.17 -7.11 6.67
N LYS A 35 7.09 -6.24 6.26
CA LYS A 35 8.38 -6.18 6.95
C LYS A 35 8.17 -5.54 8.32
N SER A 36 8.13 -6.37 9.34
CA SER A 36 8.36 -5.94 10.71
C SER A 36 9.75 -5.31 10.77
N TRP A 37 9.84 -3.99 10.80
CA TRP A 37 11.06 -3.28 11.15
C TRP A 37 11.43 -3.61 12.61
N LYS A 38 12.03 -4.77 12.85
CA LYS A 38 12.98 -4.95 13.95
C LYS A 38 14.34 -4.63 13.36
N LYS A 39 14.69 -3.34 13.29
CA LYS A 39 16.10 -2.98 13.44
C LYS A 39 16.35 -3.15 14.94
N SER A 40 17.23 -4.08 15.31
CA SER A 40 17.52 -4.48 16.70
C SER A 40 17.71 -3.31 17.66
N ASP A 41 18.11 -2.15 17.15
CA ASP A 41 18.58 -1.02 17.96
C ASP A 41 17.79 0.29 17.73
N THR A 42 16.71 0.28 16.93
CA THR A 42 15.88 1.48 16.73
C THR A 42 14.40 1.15 16.64
N TRP A 43 13.64 1.85 17.48
CA TRP A 43 12.18 1.85 17.70
C TRP A 43 11.66 0.96 18.84
N ILE A 44 11.08 1.67 19.83
CA ILE A 44 10.34 1.19 21.01
C ILE A 44 9.30 0.14 20.58
N GLU A 45 9.13 -0.91 21.39
CA GLU A 45 8.10 -1.94 21.19
C GLU A 45 6.76 -1.33 20.76
N GLN A 46 6.40 -1.60 19.51
CA GLN A 46 5.14 -1.19 18.91
C GLN A 46 4.12 -2.30 19.22
N ASN A 47 2.93 -1.93 19.71
CA ASN A 47 1.88 -2.89 20.01
C ASN A 47 1.47 -3.73 18.77
N GLN A 48 0.80 -4.87 19.00
CA GLN A 48 0.43 -5.81 17.94
C GLN A 48 -0.32 -5.17 16.76
N ALA A 49 -1.16 -4.17 17.05
CA ALA A 49 -1.93 -3.42 16.06
C ALA A 49 -1.05 -2.66 15.04
N TRP A 50 0.23 -2.41 15.34
CA TRP A 50 1.15 -1.82 14.36
C TRP A 50 1.40 -2.75 13.17
N ARG A 51 1.29 -4.07 13.39
CA ARG A 51 1.41 -5.13 12.38
C ARG A 51 0.10 -5.44 11.68
N GLU A 52 -0.90 -4.58 11.81
CA GLU A 52 -2.20 -4.78 11.16
C GLU A 52 -2.33 -3.80 9.99
N SER A 53 -2.52 -4.35 8.80
CA SER A 53 -2.89 -3.62 7.60
C SER A 53 -3.77 -4.51 6.75
N GLY A 54 -4.81 -3.93 6.14
CA GLY A 54 -5.63 -4.60 5.14
C GLY A 54 -5.01 -4.52 3.74
N ASN A 55 -5.75 -5.04 2.76
CA ASN A 55 -5.48 -4.82 1.35
C ASN A 55 -5.84 -3.37 0.95
N LEU A 56 -5.31 -2.92 -0.19
CA LEU A 56 -5.67 -1.64 -0.77
C LEU A 56 -7.10 -1.67 -1.30
N ILE A 57 -7.76 -0.52 -1.24
CA ILE A 57 -8.98 -0.28 -2.00
C ILE A 57 -8.56 -0.08 -3.46
N MET A 58 -9.15 -0.89 -4.34
CA MET A 58 -8.89 -0.84 -5.78
C MET A 58 -10.03 -0.14 -6.49
N TYR A 59 -9.69 0.63 -7.52
CA TYR A 59 -10.66 1.31 -8.37
C TYR A 59 -10.64 0.68 -9.76
N GLU A 60 -11.81 0.61 -10.38
CA GLU A 60 -11.93 0.20 -11.77
C GLU A 60 -11.37 1.31 -12.66
N ILE A 61 -10.47 0.94 -13.56
CA ILE A 61 -9.81 1.85 -14.50
C ILE A 61 -10.26 1.49 -15.91
N GLU A 62 -10.62 2.51 -16.69
CA GLU A 62 -10.90 2.38 -18.12
C GLU A 62 -9.95 3.28 -18.92
N ILE A 63 -9.37 2.75 -20.01
CA ILE A 63 -8.50 3.51 -20.91
C ILE A 63 -9.23 3.72 -22.23
N LYS A 64 -9.49 4.99 -22.57
CA LYS A 64 -10.18 5.39 -23.81
C LYS A 64 -9.49 6.59 -24.40
N GLN A 65 -9.28 6.60 -25.72
CA GLN A 65 -8.75 7.76 -26.44
C GLN A 65 -7.46 8.35 -25.82
N ASN A 66 -6.57 7.48 -25.31
CA ASN A 66 -5.33 7.87 -24.62
C ASN A 66 -5.53 8.63 -23.29
N GLU A 67 -6.70 8.50 -22.68
CA GLU A 67 -7.04 9.03 -21.36
C GLU A 67 -7.33 7.89 -20.38
N VAL A 68 -7.10 8.16 -19.09
CA VAL A 68 -7.32 7.21 -17.99
C VAL A 68 -8.51 7.69 -17.15
N TYR A 69 -9.57 6.89 -17.14
CA TYR A 69 -10.78 7.13 -16.36
C TYR A 69 -10.79 6.24 -15.13
N VAL A 70 -11.13 6.80 -13.98
CA VAL A 70 -11.22 6.07 -12.70
C VAL A 70 -12.64 6.13 -12.19
N LYS A 71 -13.26 4.96 -11.97
CA LYS A 71 -14.61 4.88 -11.43
C LYS A 71 -14.58 4.99 -9.91
N ILE A 72 -15.14 6.08 -9.38
CA ILE A 72 -15.28 6.30 -7.94
C ILE A 72 -16.56 5.58 -7.46
N PRO A 73 -16.48 4.66 -6.49
CA PRO A 73 -17.66 3.99 -5.94
C PRO A 73 -18.61 5.01 -5.27
N PRO A 74 -19.93 4.80 -5.32
CA PRO A 74 -20.91 5.77 -4.81
C PRO A 74 -20.88 6.00 -3.28
N ASN A 75 -20.17 5.17 -2.51
CA ASN A 75 -20.18 5.16 -1.04
C ASN A 75 -18.78 5.35 -0.41
N GLN A 76 -17.91 6.13 -1.05
CA GLN A 76 -16.63 6.54 -0.45
C GLN A 76 -16.69 7.93 0.17
#